data_AF-A0A133SGC9-F1
#
_entry.id   AF-A0A133SGC9-F1
#
_cell.length_a   1.000
_cell.length_b   1.000
_cell.length_c   1.000
_cell.angle_alpha   90.00
_cell.angle_beta   90.00
_cell.angle_gamma   90.00
#
_symmetry.space_group_name_H-M   'P 1'
#
loop_
_entity.id
_entity.type
_entity.pdbx_description
1 polymer ?
#
loop_
_entity_poly.entity_id
_entity_poly.type
_entity_poly.pdbx_seq_one_letter_code
_entity_poly.pdbx_strand_id
1 'polypeptide(L)'
;MYQTSQESPDSISGRGSNYNTIDDLLEEIINDSLQLIDHMTPKEKKFSLKKLQTMLSQTDDEELPKDRSLFPPCHKYLELEDYRFLVKDMDVAPIIVEKIYQHESPKIVPVLMKELDMRQDEAELLFKFIVNGSSAVNRNLLALKENEWYRLQKIILQFILNGLKCEKWS
;
A
#
# COMPACT_ATOMS: atom_id res chain seq x y z
N MET A 1 -0.54 -61.56 -19.20
CA MET A 1 -1.46 -60.42 -19.37
C MET A 1 -0.87 -59.22 -18.66
N TYR A 2 -0.94 -58.07 -19.32
CA TYR A 2 -0.40 -56.76 -18.97
C TYR A 2 -0.99 -56.18 -17.67
N GLN A 3 -0.18 -55.34 -16.98
CA GLN A 3 -0.47 -54.08 -16.23
C GLN A 3 -1.75 -54.01 -15.36
N THR A 4 -1.78 -53.40 -14.18
CA THR A 4 -1.20 -52.09 -13.81
C THR A 4 -1.17 -51.97 -12.29
N SER A 5 -0.08 -51.42 -11.76
CA SER A 5 -0.05 -50.81 -10.43
C SER A 5 -1.06 -49.66 -10.41
N GLN A 6 -2.03 -49.70 -9.50
CA GLN A 6 -2.82 -48.51 -9.20
C GLN A 6 -2.08 -47.71 -8.14
N GLU A 7 -1.55 -46.58 -8.58
CA GLU A 7 -1.05 -45.49 -7.75
C GLU A 7 -2.14 -45.04 -6.77
N SER A 8 -1.76 -44.86 -5.50
CA SER A 8 -2.54 -44.12 -4.53
C SER A 8 -2.80 -42.72 -5.07
N PRO A 9 -4.04 -42.19 -5.00
CA PRO A 9 -4.25 -40.78 -5.23
C PRO A 9 -3.64 -40.05 -4.04
N ASP A 10 -2.49 -39.42 -4.24
CA ASP A 10 -2.08 -38.26 -3.45
C ASP A 10 -3.19 -37.21 -3.61
N SER A 11 -4.21 -37.31 -2.76
CA SER A 11 -5.19 -36.26 -2.59
C SER A 11 -4.42 -35.09 -2.00
N ILE A 12 -4.15 -34.12 -2.87
CA ILE A 12 -3.82 -32.75 -2.51
C ILE A 12 -4.93 -32.29 -1.56
N SER A 13 -4.73 -32.45 -0.25
CA SER A 13 -5.56 -31.80 0.74
C SER A 13 -5.16 -30.34 0.73
N GLY A 14 -5.67 -29.60 -0.26
CA GLY A 14 -5.79 -28.16 -0.15
C GLY A 14 -6.48 -27.89 1.18
N ARG A 15 -5.88 -27.05 2.02
CA ARG A 15 -6.55 -26.52 3.20
C ARG A 15 -7.90 -26.00 2.73
N GLY A 16 -8.98 -26.65 3.13
CA GLY A 16 -10.31 -26.11 2.92
C GLY A 16 -10.42 -24.88 3.80
N SER A 17 -10.24 -23.69 3.24
CA SER A 17 -10.53 -22.45 3.95
C SER A 17 -12.05 -22.41 4.16
N ASN A 18 -12.47 -22.70 5.40
CA ASN A 18 -13.87 -22.72 5.78
C ASN A 18 -14.24 -21.31 6.25
N TYR A 19 -14.65 -20.45 5.31
CA TYR A 19 -15.08 -19.09 5.60
C TYR A 19 -16.51 -19.12 6.16
N ASN A 20 -16.72 -18.52 7.34
CA ASN A 20 -18.05 -18.45 7.94
C ASN A 20 -18.84 -17.24 7.42
N THR A 21 -18.14 -16.21 6.94
CA THR A 21 -18.72 -14.98 6.39
C THR A 21 -17.95 -14.48 5.17
N ILE A 22 -18.55 -13.55 4.42
CA ILE A 22 -17.85 -12.79 3.36
C ILE A 22 -16.73 -11.94 3.97
N ASP A 23 -16.89 -11.46 5.21
CA ASP A 23 -15.87 -10.68 5.91
C ASP A 23 -14.61 -11.50 6.20
N ASP A 24 -14.76 -12.80 6.53
CA ASP A 24 -13.62 -13.71 6.75
C ASP A 24 -12.80 -13.89 5.47
N LEU A 25 -13.49 -14.09 4.34
CA LEU A 25 -12.85 -14.22 3.02
C LEU A 25 -12.18 -12.91 2.62
N LEU A 26 -12.85 -11.79 2.82
CA LEU A 26 -12.30 -10.47 2.53
C LEU A 26 -11.07 -10.21 3.38
N GLU A 27 -11.09 -10.54 4.67
CA GLU A 27 -9.95 -10.38 5.56
C GLU A 27 -8.74 -11.22 5.12
N GLU A 28 -8.93 -12.46 4.69
CA GLU A 28 -7.85 -13.30 4.15
C GLU A 28 -7.24 -12.66 2.89
N ILE A 29 -8.07 -12.26 1.91
CA ILE A 29 -7.61 -11.62 0.67
C ILE A 29 -6.84 -10.33 0.96
N ILE A 30 -7.31 -9.51 1.90
CA ILE A 30 -6.64 -8.27 2.30
C ILE A 30 -5.29 -8.58 2.94
N ASN A 31 -5.24 -9.51 3.88
CA ASN A 31 -4.01 -9.89 4.56
C ASN A 31 -2.97 -10.44 3.58
N ASP A 32 -3.38 -11.27 2.62
CA ASP A 32 -2.51 -11.78 1.56
C ASP A 32 -1.93 -10.64 0.71
N SER A 33 -2.76 -9.67 0.33
CA SER A 33 -2.30 -8.52 -0.44
C SER A 33 -1.33 -7.62 0.35
N LEU A 34 -1.53 -7.45 1.66
CA LEU A 34 -0.61 -6.72 2.54
C LEU A 34 0.73 -7.45 2.67
N GLN A 35 0.71 -8.77 2.77
CA GLN A 35 1.94 -9.57 2.77
C GLN A 35 2.70 -9.42 1.46
N LEU A 36 2.03 -9.44 0.30
CA LEU A 36 2.68 -9.19 -0.99
C LEU A 36 3.35 -7.81 -1.03
N ILE A 37 2.70 -6.78 -0.51
CA ILE A 37 3.25 -5.43 -0.39
C ILE A 37 4.50 -5.38 0.49
N ASP A 38 4.51 -6.13 1.60
CA ASP A 38 5.69 -6.27 2.44
C ASP A 38 6.84 -6.95 1.69
N HIS A 39 6.57 -7.98 0.87
CA HIS A 39 7.60 -8.62 0.05
C HIS A 39 8.15 -7.69 -1.04
N MET A 40 7.32 -6.80 -1.60
CA MET A 40 7.76 -5.77 -2.55
C MET A 40 8.61 -4.67 -1.88
N THR A 41 8.59 -4.59 -0.54
CA THR A 41 9.31 -3.56 0.23
C THR A 41 10.51 -4.21 0.92
N PRO A 42 11.76 -3.96 0.49
CA PRO A 42 12.91 -4.59 1.13
C PRO A 42 12.94 -4.33 2.64
N LYS A 43 13.07 -5.39 3.45
CA LYS A 43 13.06 -5.36 4.93
C LYS A 43 14.04 -4.34 5.55
N GLU A 44 15.08 -3.98 4.82
CA GLU A 44 16.14 -3.07 5.26
C GLU A 44 15.87 -1.59 4.99
N LYS A 45 14.85 -1.25 4.17
CA LYS A 45 14.51 0.15 3.87
C LYS A 45 13.54 0.69 4.91
N LYS A 46 14.09 1.25 6.00
CA LYS A 46 13.31 2.16 6.86
C LYS A 46 12.82 3.34 6.01
N PHE A 47 11.53 3.66 6.15
CA PHE A 47 10.96 4.87 5.55
C PHE A 47 11.82 6.07 5.96
N SER A 48 12.15 6.92 4.99
CA SER A 48 12.96 8.12 5.21
C SER A 48 12.41 9.23 4.32
N LEU A 49 11.95 10.30 4.96
CA LEU A 49 11.43 11.48 4.27
C LEU A 49 12.48 12.10 3.33
N LYS A 50 13.73 12.18 3.79
CA LYS A 50 14.86 12.68 2.99
C LYS A 50 15.11 11.82 1.76
N LYS A 51 15.06 10.49 1.89
CA LYS A 51 15.27 9.58 0.75
C LYS A 51 14.12 9.66 -0.25
N LEU A 52 12.87 9.70 0.23
CA LEU A 52 11.69 9.89 -0.62
C LEU A 52 11.77 11.21 -1.39
N GLN A 53 12.21 12.29 -0.73
CA GLN A 53 12.44 13.57 -1.38
C GLN A 53 13.51 13.48 -2.47
N THR A 54 14.67 12.88 -2.19
CA THR A 54 15.73 12.71 -3.19
C THR A 54 15.24 11.93 -4.40
N MET A 55 14.48 10.85 -4.20
CA MET A 55 13.95 10.04 -5.28
C MET A 55 13.01 10.84 -6.19
N LEU A 56 12.08 11.61 -5.61
CA LEU A 56 11.12 12.42 -6.38
C LEU A 56 11.76 13.62 -7.09
N SER A 57 12.86 14.16 -6.57
CA SER A 57 13.63 15.22 -7.24
C SER A 57 14.50 14.73 -8.40
N GLN A 58 14.71 13.41 -8.52
CA GLN A 58 15.54 12.78 -9.56
C GLN A 58 14.75 12.21 -10.74
N THR A 59 13.43 12.38 -10.77
CA THR A 59 12.55 11.87 -11.83
C THR A 59 11.94 13.02 -12.61
N ASP A 60 11.81 12.86 -13.94
CA ASP A 60 11.10 13.81 -14.81
C ASP A 60 9.59 13.82 -14.51
N ASP A 61 8.86 14.85 -14.96
CA ASP A 61 7.44 15.04 -14.61
C ASP A 61 6.49 13.96 -15.16
N GLU A 62 6.96 13.18 -16.12
CA GLU A 62 6.24 12.08 -16.76
C GLU A 62 6.61 10.70 -16.19
N GLU A 63 7.51 10.63 -15.21
CA GLU A 63 7.96 9.36 -14.62
C GLU A 63 7.92 9.38 -13.09
N LEU A 64 7.52 8.26 -12.49
CA LEU A 64 7.66 8.03 -11.06
C LEU A 64 8.97 7.27 -10.76
N PRO A 65 9.64 7.48 -9.61
CA PRO A 65 10.91 6.82 -9.27
C PRO A 65 10.83 5.29 -9.31
N LYS A 66 11.63 4.61 -10.15
CA LYS A 66 11.61 3.13 -10.33
C LYS A 66 11.61 2.34 -9.00
N ASP A 67 12.32 2.85 -8.00
CA ASP A 67 12.21 2.35 -6.64
C ASP A 67 10.89 2.80 -6.00
N ARG A 68 9.93 1.89 -5.88
CA ARG A 68 8.62 2.14 -5.27
C ARG A 68 8.57 1.86 -3.77
N SER A 69 9.69 1.45 -3.17
CA SER A 69 9.72 0.99 -1.76
C SER A 69 9.24 2.04 -0.75
N LEU A 70 9.41 3.33 -1.08
CA LEU A 70 9.03 4.45 -0.23
C LEU A 70 7.68 5.09 -0.60
N PHE A 71 6.95 4.54 -1.56
CA PHE A 71 5.63 5.06 -1.91
C PHE A 71 4.62 4.73 -0.82
N PRO A 72 3.57 5.56 -0.66
CA PRO A 72 2.48 5.25 0.25
C PRO A 72 1.91 3.85 -0.06
N PRO A 73 1.51 3.10 0.98
CA PRO A 73 1.03 1.73 0.81
C PRO A 73 -0.14 1.60 -0.19
N CYS A 74 -1.06 2.57 -0.21
CA CYS A 74 -2.18 2.62 -1.16
C CYS A 74 -1.74 2.66 -2.63
N HIS A 75 -0.54 3.17 -2.94
CA HIS A 75 0.01 3.12 -4.30
C HIS A 75 0.50 1.73 -4.68
N LYS A 76 1.08 1.00 -3.73
CA LYS A 76 1.59 -0.35 -3.98
C LYS A 76 0.45 -1.33 -4.33
N TYR A 77 -0.74 -1.12 -3.76
CA TYR A 77 -1.96 -1.84 -4.16
C TYR A 77 -2.33 -1.66 -5.63
N LEU A 78 -2.00 -0.53 -6.24
CA LEU A 78 -2.30 -0.29 -7.66
C LEU A 78 -1.36 -1.06 -8.58
N GLU A 79 -0.21 -1.48 -8.10
CA GLU A 79 0.76 -2.33 -8.82
C GLU A 79 0.38 -3.81 -8.74
N LEU A 80 -0.49 -4.19 -7.79
CA LEU A 80 -1.03 -5.53 -7.66
C LEU A 80 -2.28 -5.68 -8.56
N GLU A 81 -2.06 -6.06 -9.82
CA GLU A 81 -3.13 -6.12 -10.85
C GLU A 81 -4.35 -6.93 -10.38
N ASP A 82 -4.12 -8.10 -9.77
CA ASP A 82 -5.15 -8.99 -9.25
C ASP A 82 -5.94 -8.41 -8.07
N TYR A 83 -5.40 -7.41 -7.36
CA TYR A 83 -5.99 -6.82 -6.15
C TYR A 83 -6.50 -5.40 -6.38
N ARG A 84 -6.22 -4.81 -7.56
CA ARG A 84 -6.58 -3.43 -7.91
C ARG A 84 -8.09 -3.17 -7.84
N PHE A 85 -8.93 -4.20 -7.99
CA PHE A 85 -10.39 -4.04 -7.89
C PHE A 85 -10.86 -3.73 -6.45
N LEU A 86 -10.17 -4.23 -5.43
CA LEU A 86 -10.54 -4.04 -4.02
C LEU A 86 -10.49 -2.56 -3.61
N VAL A 87 -9.56 -1.81 -4.20
CA VAL A 87 -9.41 -0.36 -3.94
C VAL A 87 -10.33 0.49 -4.81
N LYS A 88 -11.05 -0.09 -5.78
CA LYS A 88 -12.04 0.61 -6.62
C LYS A 88 -13.45 0.57 -6.03
N ASP A 89 -13.80 -0.56 -5.44
CA ASP A 89 -15.13 -0.80 -4.92
C ASP A 89 -15.45 0.14 -3.74
N MET A 90 -16.62 0.75 -3.74
CA MET A 90 -16.96 1.80 -2.76
C MET A 90 -17.22 1.26 -1.35
N ASP A 91 -17.63 0.00 -1.24
CA ASP A 91 -17.94 -0.64 0.03
C ASP A 91 -16.69 -1.32 0.60
N VAL A 92 -15.82 -1.84 -0.27
CA VAL A 92 -14.56 -2.50 0.13
C VAL A 92 -13.41 -1.51 0.36
N ALA A 93 -13.28 -0.45 -0.44
CA ALA A 93 -12.13 0.46 -0.34
C ALA A 93 -11.94 1.09 1.05
N PRO A 94 -12.99 1.51 1.80
CA PRO A 94 -12.84 2.00 3.17
C PRO A 94 -12.24 0.94 4.11
N ILE A 95 -12.62 -0.33 3.94
CA ILE A 95 -12.12 -1.45 4.75
C ILE A 95 -10.62 -1.66 4.46
N ILE A 96 -10.24 -1.64 3.18
CA ILE A 96 -8.84 -1.74 2.75
C ILE A 96 -7.99 -0.62 3.35
N VAL A 97 -8.49 0.62 3.29
CA VAL A 97 -7.80 1.80 3.81
C VAL A 97 -7.52 1.67 5.30
N GLU A 98 -8.52 1.20 6.06
CA GLU A 98 -8.36 0.99 7.50
C GLU A 98 -7.33 -0.12 7.79
N LYS A 99 -7.38 -1.24 7.06
CA LYS A 99 -6.41 -2.34 7.20
C LYS A 99 -4.99 -1.91 6.81
N ILE A 100 -4.83 -1.12 5.75
CA ILE A 100 -3.55 -0.49 5.39
C ILE A 100 -3.03 0.37 6.53
N TYR A 101 -3.88 1.24 7.08
CA TYR A 101 -3.50 2.11 8.18
C TYR A 101 -3.02 1.29 9.39
N GLN A 102 -3.77 0.27 9.79
CA GLN A 102 -3.42 -0.61 10.90
C GLN A 102 -2.09 -1.34 10.69
N HIS A 103 -1.86 -1.86 9.47
CA HIS A 103 -0.65 -2.60 9.12
C HIS A 103 0.60 -1.71 9.07
N GLU A 104 0.46 -0.48 8.60
CA GLU A 104 1.58 0.39 8.27
C GLU A 104 1.88 1.44 9.35
N SER A 105 0.89 1.79 10.17
CA SER A 105 1.05 2.75 11.27
C SER A 105 2.21 2.40 12.21
N PRO A 106 2.40 1.13 12.66
CA PRO A 106 3.53 0.76 13.50
C PRO A 106 4.91 1.00 12.86
N LYS A 107 4.98 1.08 11.52
CA LYS A 107 6.21 1.32 10.76
C LYS A 107 6.43 2.81 10.50
N ILE A 108 5.37 3.55 10.19
CA ILE A 108 5.43 4.94 9.70
C ILE A 108 5.29 5.97 10.82
N VAL A 109 4.37 5.79 11.77
CA VAL A 109 4.14 6.77 12.86
C VAL A 109 5.42 7.04 13.66
N PRO A 110 6.22 6.03 14.08
CA PRO A 110 7.48 6.31 14.78
C PRO A 110 8.48 7.13 13.95
N VAL A 111 8.45 7.00 12.62
CA VAL A 111 9.31 7.80 11.73
C VAL A 111 8.83 9.25 11.69
N LEU A 112 7.52 9.48 11.57
CA LEU A 112 6.96 10.83 11.61
C LEU A 112 7.25 11.53 12.94
N MET A 113 7.03 10.85 14.07
CA MET A 113 7.35 11.38 15.40
C MET A 113 8.83 11.78 15.49
N LYS A 114 9.73 10.90 15.03
CA LYS A 114 11.18 11.13 15.13
C LYS A 114 11.67 12.24 14.19
N GLU A 115 11.26 12.20 12.93
CA GLU A 115 11.81 13.09 11.90
C GLU A 115 11.15 14.48 11.91
N LEU A 116 9.94 14.61 12.46
CA LEU A 116 9.16 15.85 12.49
C LEU A 116 8.89 16.39 13.90
N ASP A 117 9.42 15.74 14.94
CA ASP A 117 9.21 16.10 16.35
C ASP A 117 7.73 16.18 16.76
N MET A 118 6.91 15.29 16.18
CA MET A 118 5.46 15.24 16.43
C MET A 118 5.13 14.39 17.65
N ARG A 119 4.04 14.74 18.34
CA ARG A 119 3.39 13.82 19.27
C ARG A 119 2.77 12.64 18.51
N GLN A 120 2.50 11.54 19.23
CA GLN A 120 1.93 10.34 18.63
C GLN A 120 0.56 10.59 18.01
N ASP A 121 -0.33 11.32 18.69
CA ASP A 121 -1.67 11.67 18.21
C ASP A 121 -1.63 12.48 16.91
N GLU A 122 -0.70 13.42 16.82
CA GLU A 122 -0.48 14.25 15.62
C GLU A 122 0.04 13.40 14.45
N ALA A 123 1.03 12.54 14.71
CA ALA A 123 1.60 11.65 13.70
C ALA A 123 0.57 10.62 13.19
N GLU A 124 -0.26 10.07 14.08
CA GLU A 124 -1.35 9.15 13.73
C GLU A 124 -2.40 9.84 12.86
N LEU A 125 -2.86 11.04 13.24
CA LEU A 125 -3.83 11.81 12.46
C LEU A 125 -3.30 12.21 11.09
N LEU A 126 -2.05 12.67 11.03
CA LEU A 126 -1.38 12.99 9.77
C LEU A 126 -1.23 11.75 8.88
N PHE A 127 -0.82 10.61 9.45
CA PHE A 127 -0.71 9.38 8.68
C PHE A 127 -2.08 8.92 8.16
N LYS A 128 -3.11 8.99 9.00
CA LYS A 128 -4.50 8.69 8.60
C LYS A 128 -4.97 9.59 7.46
N PHE A 129 -4.66 10.89 7.51
CA PHE A 129 -4.93 11.84 6.43
C PHE A 129 -4.21 11.45 5.13
N ILE A 130 -2.92 11.12 5.20
CA ILE A 130 -2.11 10.72 4.03
C ILE A 130 -2.70 9.46 3.38
N VAL A 131 -3.02 8.43 4.16
CA VAL A 131 -3.57 7.17 3.64
C VAL A 131 -4.95 7.40 3.00
N ASN A 132 -5.85 8.09 3.69
CA ASN A 132 -7.20 8.34 3.19
C ASN A 132 -7.20 9.25 1.95
N GLY A 133 -6.42 10.33 1.97
CA GLY A 133 -6.26 11.23 0.84
C GLY A 133 -5.67 10.52 -0.38
N SER A 134 -4.61 9.73 -0.18
CA SER A 134 -4.01 8.95 -1.26
C SER A 134 -5.01 7.94 -1.85
N SER A 135 -5.79 7.25 -1.01
CA SER A 135 -6.81 6.31 -1.47
C SER A 135 -7.94 6.99 -2.26
N ALA A 136 -8.45 8.12 -1.77
CA ALA A 136 -9.48 8.88 -2.45
C ALA A 136 -9.02 9.37 -3.84
N VAL A 137 -7.78 9.84 -3.94
CA VAL A 137 -7.17 10.22 -5.22
C VAL A 137 -7.01 8.98 -6.11
N ASN A 138 -6.43 7.90 -5.61
CA ASN A 138 -6.21 6.66 -6.36
C ASN A 138 -7.49 6.14 -7.02
N ARG A 139 -8.61 6.14 -6.29
CA ARG A 139 -9.93 5.77 -6.82
C ARG A 139 -10.36 6.59 -8.03
N ASN A 140 -10.15 7.91 -7.99
CA ASN A 140 -10.53 8.80 -9.10
C ASN A 140 -9.58 8.67 -10.28
N LEU A 141 -8.28 8.45 -10.03
CA LEU A 141 -7.26 8.37 -11.08
C LEU A 141 -7.24 7.02 -11.81
N LEU A 142 -7.83 5.97 -11.24
CA LEU A 142 -7.97 4.66 -11.90
C LEU A 142 -8.88 4.67 -13.14
N ALA A 143 -9.58 5.76 -13.39
CA ALA A 143 -10.36 6.00 -14.62
C ALA A 143 -9.57 6.75 -15.71
N LEU A 144 -8.36 7.23 -15.42
CA LEU A 144 -7.52 8.00 -16.34
C LEU A 144 -6.53 7.13 -17.11
N LYS A 145 -5.92 7.70 -18.16
CA LYS A 145 -4.79 7.08 -18.86
C LYS A 145 -3.57 7.03 -17.95
N GLU A 146 -2.72 6.02 -18.17
CA GLU A 146 -1.58 5.69 -17.29
C GLU A 146 -0.60 6.85 -17.08
N ASN A 147 -0.32 7.63 -18.14
CA ASN A 147 0.57 8.79 -18.09
C ASN A 147 0.01 9.95 -17.23
N GLU A 148 -1.29 10.22 -17.31
CA GLU A 148 -1.95 11.24 -16.47
C GLU A 148 -1.95 10.84 -14.99
N TRP A 149 -2.04 9.55 -14.71
CA TRP A 149 -1.94 9.00 -13.37
C TRP A 149 -0.56 9.31 -12.76
N TYR A 150 0.54 8.97 -13.45
CA TYR A 150 1.90 9.20 -12.92
C TYR A 150 2.16 10.67 -12.57
N ARG A 151 1.80 11.58 -13.48
CA ARG A 151 1.97 13.03 -13.29
C ARG A 151 1.20 13.53 -12.07
N LEU A 152 -0.06 13.17 -11.92
CA LEU A 152 -0.90 13.63 -10.81
C LEU A 152 -0.43 13.03 -9.47
N GLN A 153 0.05 11.80 -9.45
CA GLN A 153 0.64 11.21 -8.25
C GLN A 153 1.90 11.93 -7.80
N LYS A 154 2.78 12.30 -8.75
CA LYS A 154 3.98 13.07 -8.44
C LYS A 154 3.62 14.40 -7.76
N ILE A 155 2.60 15.11 -8.25
CA ILE A 155 2.11 16.37 -7.65
C ILE A 155 1.64 16.16 -6.21
N ILE A 156 0.85 15.11 -5.94
CA ILE A 156 0.35 14.81 -4.59
C ILE A 156 1.50 14.45 -3.64
N LEU A 157 2.45 13.63 -4.08
CA LEU A 157 3.62 13.27 -3.26
C LEU A 157 4.50 14.49 -2.97
N GLN A 158 4.68 15.38 -3.94
CA GLN A 158 5.39 16.66 -3.75
C GLN A 158 4.64 17.57 -2.76
N PHE A 159 3.31 17.65 -2.85
CA PHE A 159 2.49 18.41 -1.89
C PHE A 159 2.67 17.88 -0.47
N ILE A 160 2.54 16.56 -0.27
CA ILE A 160 2.74 15.93 1.03
C ILE A 160 4.14 16.26 1.55
N LEU A 161 5.19 15.95 0.77
CA LEU A 161 6.57 16.19 1.20
C LEU A 161 6.86 17.65 1.54
N ASN A 162 6.37 18.60 0.75
CA ASN A 162 6.58 20.01 1.02
C ASN A 162 5.81 20.48 2.27
N GLY A 163 4.62 19.92 2.53
CA GLY A 163 3.93 20.11 3.80
C GLY A 163 4.72 19.56 4.99
N LEU A 164 5.40 18.42 4.83
CA LEU A 164 6.22 17.80 5.87
C LEU A 164 7.52 18.55 6.16
N LYS A 165 8.00 19.42 5.26
CA LYS A 165 9.23 20.23 5.45
C LYS A 165 9.06 21.39 6.43
N CYS A 166 7.91 21.52 7.11
CA CYS A 166 7.71 22.59 8.07
C CYS A 166 8.77 22.51 9.18
N GLU A 167 9.55 23.58 9.35
CA GLU A 167 10.69 23.61 10.29
C GLU A 167 10.25 23.51 11.76
N LYS A 168 8.99 23.86 12.05
CA LYS A 168 8.35 23.67 13.36
C LYS A 168 6.86 23.39 13.17
N TRP A 169 6.43 22.23 13.66
CA TRP A 169 5.03 21.96 13.95
C TRP A 169 4.78 22.58 15.33
N SER A 170 4.12 23.75 15.34
CA SER A 170 3.91 24.60 16.53
C SER A 170 2.78 24.11 17.41
#